data_AF-A0A1G4SSC3-F1
#
_entry.id   AF-A0A1G4SSC3-F1
#
_cell.length_a   1.000
_cell.length_b   1.000
_cell.length_c   1.000
_cell.angle_alpha   90.00
_cell.angle_beta   90.00
_cell.angle_gamma   90.00
#
_symmetry.space_group_name_H-M   'P 1'
#
loop_
_entity.id
_entity.type
_entity.pdbx_description
1 polymer ?
#
loop_
_entity_poly.entity_id
_entity_poly.type
_entity_poly.pdbx_seq_one_letter_code
_entity_poly.pdbx_strand_id
1 'polypeptide(L)' 'MRRMELTLSLTVILTIVSGLFTALFGYLGARPMDPNKGPRMVPWRFLMLLTFTVALLLVVHLLNLIGIQTKPPEQFPHP' A
#
# COMPACT_ATOMS: atom_id res chain seq x y z
N MET A 1 8.92 -9.93 24.58
CA MET A 1 8.70 -9.19 23.32
C MET A 1 7.69 -9.98 22.49
N ARG A 2 6.45 -9.49 22.34
CA ARG A 2 5.41 -10.12 21.53
C ARG A 2 5.83 -10.00 20.06
N ARG A 3 6.14 -11.11 19.38
CA ARG A 3 6.38 -11.10 17.93
C ARG A 3 5.12 -10.57 17.26
N MET A 4 5.21 -9.42 16.61
CA MET A 4 4.13 -8.88 15.78
C MET A 4 4.15 -9.62 14.45
N GLU A 5 3.74 -10.89 14.46
CA GLU A 5 3.52 -11.66 13.24
C GLU A 5 2.29 -11.07 12.53
N LEU A 6 2.42 -10.69 11.26
CA LEU A 6 1.30 -10.21 10.45
C LEU A 6 0.38 -11.39 10.15
N THR A 7 -0.69 -11.55 10.93
CA THR A 7 -1.67 -12.60 10.70
C THR A 7 -2.42 -12.36 9.39
N LEU A 8 -2.98 -13.42 8.80
CA LEU A 8 -3.75 -13.32 7.56
C LEU A 8 -4.91 -12.33 7.70
N SER A 9 -5.66 -12.41 8.81
CA SER A 9 -6.75 -11.48 9.11
C SER A 9 -6.28 -10.03 9.19
N LEU A 10 -5.15 -9.77 9.87
CA LEU A 10 -4.59 -8.43 9.98
C LEU A 10 -4.13 -7.91 8.61
N THR A 11 -3.45 -8.75 7.83
CA THR A 11 -2.97 -8.39 6.48
C THR A 11 -4.13 -7.98 5.59
N VAL A 12 -5.23 -8.74 5.58
CA VAL A 12 -6.44 -8.41 4.80
C VAL A 12 -7.02 -7.06 5.23
N ILE A 13 -7.15 -6.82 6.55
CA ILE A 13 -7.68 -5.54 7.07
C ILE A 13 -6.79 -4.38 6.61
N LEU A 14 -5.47 -4.49 6.76
CA LEU A 14 -4.53 -3.45 6.36
C LEU A 14 -4.55 -3.20 4.85
N THR A 15 -4.68 -4.26 4.02
CA THR A 15 -4.80 -4.13 2.57
C THR A 15 -6.05 -3.35 2.18
N ILE A 16 -7.20 -3.64 2.80
CA ILE A 16 -8.45 -2.93 2.52
C ILE A 16 -8.34 -1.46 2.94
N VAL A 17 -7.85 -1.21 4.16
CA VAL A 17 -7.72 0.15 4.70
C VAL A 17 -6.75 1.00 3.87
N SER A 18 -5.60 0.45 3.49
CA SER A 18 -4.63 1.14 2.62
C SER A 18 -5.19 1.40 1.21
N GLY A 19 -5.97 0.48 0.66
CA GLY A 19 -6.71 0.66 -0.59
C GLY A 19 -7.73 1.81 -0.50
N LEU A 20 -8.51 1.87 0.58
CA LEU A 20 -9.47 2.96 0.82
C LEU A 20 -8.79 4.32 0.95
N PHE A 21 -7.68 4.40 1.69
CA PHE A 21 -6.90 5.64 1.80
C PHE A 21 -6.31 6.06 0.46
N THR A 22 -5.83 5.10 -0.35
CA THR A 22 -5.33 5.39 -1.69
C THR A 22 -6.43 6.00 -2.56
N ALA A 23 -7.63 5.42 -2.55
CA ALA A 23 -8.78 5.96 -3.28
C ALA A 23 -9.17 7.36 -2.77
N LEU A 24 -9.21 7.55 -1.45
CA LEU A 24 -9.56 8.83 -0.83
C LEU A 24 -8.55 9.92 -1.16
N PHE A 25 -7.26 9.65 -0.99
CA PHE A 25 -6.18 10.61 -1.29
C PHE A 25 -6.04 10.85 -2.79
N GLY A 26 -6.29 9.84 -3.63
CA GLY A 26 -6.38 9.99 -5.07
C GLY A 26 -7.52 10.93 -5.47
N TYR A 27 -8.71 10.73 -4.90
CA TYR A 27 -9.87 11.59 -5.13
C TYR A 27 -9.62 13.04 -4.67
N LEU A 28 -9.08 13.25 -3.47
CA LEU A 28 -8.73 14.57 -2.95
C LEU A 28 -7.61 15.24 -3.76
N GLY A 29 -6.64 14.46 -4.22
CA GLY A 29 -5.56 14.91 -5.09
C GLY A 29 -6.04 15.28 -6.50
N ALA A 30 -7.06 14.61 -7.02
CA ALA A 30 -7.64 14.84 -8.35
C ALA A 30 -8.56 16.07 -8.41
N ARG A 31 -9.08 16.55 -7.28
CA ARG A 31 -9.90 17.78 -7.25
C ARG A 31 -9.13 18.96 -7.87
N PRO A 32 -9.78 19.79 -8.72
CA PRO A 32 -9.12 20.95 -9.31
C PRO A 32 -8.59 21.90 -8.23
N MET A 33 -7.44 22.52 -8.49
CA MET A 33 -6.88 23.53 -7.60
C MET A 33 -7.70 24.81 -7.75
N ASP A 34 -8.21 25.32 -6.63
CA ASP A 34 -8.88 26.62 -6.58
C ASP A 34 -7.82 27.72 -6.46
N PRO A 35 -7.61 28.56 -7.50
CA PRO A 35 -6.57 29.59 -7.48
C PRO A 35 -6.79 30.62 -6.37
N ASN A 36 -8.03 30.83 -5.93
CA ASN A 36 -8.39 31.84 -4.94
C ASN A 36 -8.13 31.40 -3.49
N LYS A 37 -7.92 30.09 -3.25
CA LYS A 37 -7.66 29.53 -1.91
C LYS A 37 -6.17 29.33 -1.61
N GLY A 38 -5.30 29.71 -2.53
CA GLY A 38 -3.85 29.58 -2.39
C GLY A 38 -3.31 28.16 -2.60
N PRO A 39 -1.98 27.98 -2.45
CA PRO A 39 -1.31 26.70 -2.71
C PRO A 39 -1.84 25.57 -1.81
N ARG A 40 -1.95 24.36 -2.35
CA ARG A 40 -2.32 23.18 -1.56
C ARG A 40 -1.23 22.85 -0.54
N MET A 41 -1.54 23.03 0.74
CA MET A 41 -0.61 22.73 1.84
C MET A 41 -0.41 21.22 2.07
N VAL A 42 -1.43 20.40 1.81
CA VAL A 42 -1.35 18.94 1.97
C VAL A 42 -0.99 18.29 0.62
N PRO A 43 0.12 17.53 0.53
CA PRO A 43 0.53 16.87 -0.70
C PRO A 43 -0.28 15.58 -0.93
N TRP A 44 -1.56 15.71 -1.26
CA TRP A 44 -2.49 14.58 -1.45
C TRP A 44 -1.98 13.50 -2.42
N ARG A 45 -1.30 13.91 -3.50
CA ARG A 45 -0.70 12.97 -4.47
C ARG A 45 0.42 12.14 -3.87
N PHE A 46 1.26 12.73 -3.03
CA PHE A 46 2.32 12.01 -2.35
C PHE A 46 1.75 11.00 -1.35
N LEU A 47 0.73 11.41 -0.57
CA LEU A 47 0.04 10.51 0.35
C LEU A 47 -0.66 9.35 -0.37
N MET A 48 -1.28 9.61 -1.53
CA MET A 48 -1.85 8.56 -2.37
C MET A 48 -0.79 7.54 -2.81
N LEU A 49 0.37 8.00 -3.29
CA LEU A 49 1.45 7.10 -3.73
C LEU A 49 2.03 6.29 -2.57
N LEU A 50 2.16 6.90 -1.38
CA LEU A 50 2.64 6.22 -0.19
C LEU A 50 1.68 5.10 0.22
N THR A 51 0.38 5.38 0.34
CA THR A 51 -0.60 4.35 0.70
C THR A 51 -0.76 3.29 -0.37
N PHE A 52 -0.61 3.66 -1.64
CA PHE A 52 -0.63 2.71 -2.75
C PHE A 52 0.55 1.75 -2.68
N THR A 53 1.75 2.25 -2.39
CA THR A 53 2.95 1.42 -2.24
C THR A 53 2.79 0.43 -1.09
N VAL A 54 2.26 0.88 0.05
CA VAL A 54 1.96 0.01 1.20
C VAL A 54 0.92 -1.05 0.82
N ALA A 55 -0.15 -0.67 0.11
CA ALA A 55 -1.17 -1.60 -0.35
C ALA A 55 -0.57 -2.68 -1.27
N LEU A 56 0.32 -2.31 -2.21
CA LEU A 56 1.01 -3.27 -3.08
C LEU A 56 1.83 -4.28 -2.29
N LEU A 57 2.61 -3.82 -1.31
CA LEU A 57 3.41 -4.72 -0.46
C LEU A 57 2.54 -5.69 0.34
N LEU A 58 1.41 -5.20 0.87
CA LEU A 58 0.46 -6.04 1.61
C LEU A 58 -0.25 -7.04 0.70
N VAL A 59 -0.53 -6.69 -0.56
CA VAL A 59 -1.06 -7.62 -1.56
C VAL A 59 -0.04 -8.73 -1.84
N VAL A 60 1.23 -8.39 -2.07
CA VAL A 60 2.29 -9.39 -2.26
C VAL A 60 2.44 -10.29 -1.03
N HIS A 61 2.39 -9.71 0.17
CA HIS A 61 2.42 -10.47 1.41
C HIS A 61 1.22 -11.42 1.53
N LEU A 62 0.02 -10.95 1.17
CA LEU A 62 -1.20 -11.76 1.15
C LEU A 62 -1.07 -12.91 0.15
N LEU A 63 -0.55 -12.66 -1.06
CA LEU A 63 -0.28 -13.69 -2.07
C LEU A 63 0.65 -14.78 -1.53
N ASN A 64 1.72 -14.39 -0.84
CA ASN A 64 2.62 -15.34 -0.19
C ASN A 64 1.93 -16.14 0.93
N LEU A 65 1.05 -15.51 1.72
CA LEU A 65 0.28 -16.19 2.78
C LEU A 65 -0.72 -17.22 2.22
N ILE A 66 -1.28 -16.99 1.03
CA ILE A 66 -2.19 -17.94 0.37
C ILE A 66 -1.46 -18.98 -0.49
N GLY A 67 -0.13 -19.02 -0.46
CA GLY A 67 0.69 -20.03 -1.12
C GLY A 67 1.17 -19.68 -2.54
N ILE A 68 0.90 -18.47 -3.04
CA ILE A 68 1.49 -17.98 -4.29
C ILE A 68 2.90 -17.48 -3.99
N GLN A 69 3.88 -18.33 -4.27
CA GLN A 69 5.29 -18.06 -4.02
C GLN A 69 5.84 -17.00 -4.97
N THR A 70 6.27 -15.87 -4.43
CA THR A 70 6.99 -14.82 -5.17
C THR A 70 8.52 -14.98 -5.13
N LYS A 71 9.02 -16.07 -4.53
CA LYS A 71 10.46 -16.37 -4.49
C LYS A 71 10.99 -16.81 -5.87
N PRO A 72 12.24 -16.45 -6.23
CA PRO A 72 12.90 -16.99 -7.42
C PRO A 72 13.00 -18.53 -7.36
N PRO A 73 12.95 -19.22 -8.50
CA PRO A 73 13.19 -20.66 -8.55
C PRO A 73 14.61 -20.98 -8.07
N GLU A 74 14.79 -22.13 -7.39
CA GLU A 74 16.06 -22.54 -6.76
C GLU A 74 17.19 -22.87 -7.75
N GLN A 75 17.00 -22.54 -9.02
CA GLN A 75 17.92 -22.85 -10.10
C GLN A 75 19.13 -21.91 -10.18
N PHE A 76 19.23 -20.92 -9.28
CA PHE A 76 20.37 -20.01 -9.19
C PHE A 76 21.26 -20.39 -7.99
N PRO A 77 22.50 -20.88 -8.22
CA PRO A 77 23.45 -21.13 -7.14
C PRO A 77 23.70 -19.85 -6.34
N HIS A 78 23.57 -19.93 -5.01
CA HIS A 78 23.97 -18.85 -4.12
C HIS A 78 25.51 -18.74 -4.11
N PRO A 79 26.11 -17.56 -4.36
CA PRO A 79 27.53 -17.35 -4.09
C PRO A 79 27.83 -17.34 -2.60
#